data_AF-Q32FN9-F1
#
_entry.id   AF-Q32FN9-F1
#
_cell.length_a   1.000
_cell.length_b   1.000
_cell.length_c   1.000
_cell.angle_alpha   90.00
_cell.angle_beta   90.00
_cell.angle_gamma   90.00
#
_symmetry.space_group_name_H-M   'P 1'
#
loop_
_entity.id
_entity.type
_entity.pdbx_description
1 polymer ?
#
loop_
_entity_poly.entity_id
_entity_poly.type
_entity_poly.pdbx_seq_one_letter_code
_entity_poly.pdbx_strand_id
1 'polypeptide(L)'
;MLLRQIIAISDFNDVIAGTAGGWIDRETVLAQEGNCWIYDQNAIAFGGTVISGNTRITGTSVLWGEVYATDNVWIDNSEISQGAYISDSVTIHDSLVCGQCRIFGHALINQHSMIVAAQGLTPDHQFLLQIYDRARVSASRIVH
;
A
#
# COMPACT_ATOMS: atom_id res chain seq x y z
N MET A 1 -13.95 15.12 -4.32
CA MET A 1 -12.87 14.86 -3.36
C MET A 1 -11.77 15.88 -3.61
N LEU A 2 -11.23 16.51 -2.57
CA LEU A 2 -10.11 17.44 -2.68
C LEU A 2 -8.85 16.73 -2.20
N LEU A 3 -7.78 16.78 -2.98
CA LEU A 3 -6.47 16.27 -2.59
C LEU A 3 -5.57 17.41 -2.17
N ARG A 4 -4.67 17.15 -1.22
CA ARG A 4 -3.66 18.09 -0.73
C ARG A 4 -2.30 17.42 -0.79
N GLN A 5 -1.30 18.16 -1.26
CA GLN A 5 0.08 17.70 -1.25
C GLN A 5 0.61 17.70 0.18
N ILE A 6 1.31 16.63 0.55
CA ILE A 6 1.99 16.55 1.83
C ILE A 6 3.34 17.27 1.76
N ILE A 7 3.71 17.94 2.85
CA ILE A 7 5.01 18.57 3.03
C ILE A 7 5.51 18.16 4.40
N ALA A 8 6.74 17.66 4.48
CA ALA A 8 7.35 17.29 5.75
C ALA A 8 7.53 18.52 6.65
N ILE A 9 7.09 18.45 7.90
CA ILE A 9 7.23 19.55 8.88
C ILE A 9 8.46 19.40 9.78
N SER A 10 9.10 18.22 9.76
CA SER A 10 10.29 17.87 10.53
C SER A 10 11.10 16.82 9.77
N ASP A 11 12.37 16.67 10.14
CA ASP A 11 13.23 15.62 9.59
C ASP A 11 12.87 14.25 10.18
N PHE A 12 12.85 13.20 9.35
CA PHE A 12 12.70 11.82 9.79
C PHE A 12 13.23 10.87 8.70
N ASN A 13 13.82 9.74 9.10
CA ASN A 13 14.45 8.78 8.18
C ASN A 13 15.38 9.50 7.16
N ASP A 14 15.03 9.49 5.87
CA ASP A 14 15.73 10.13 4.76
C ASP A 14 14.96 11.35 4.20
N VAL A 15 13.91 11.81 4.88
CA VAL A 15 13.08 12.96 4.51
C VAL A 15 13.47 14.18 5.35
N ILE A 16 13.70 15.31 4.69
CA ILE A 16 14.06 16.58 5.33
C ILE A 16 12.83 17.48 5.41
N ALA A 17 12.73 18.30 6.45
CA ALA A 17 11.68 19.30 6.60
C ALA A 17 11.58 20.18 5.33
N GLY A 18 10.36 20.41 4.86
CA GLY A 18 10.06 21.13 3.63
C GLY A 18 10.03 20.25 2.37
N THR A 19 10.43 18.97 2.43
CA THR A 19 10.28 18.06 1.30
C THR A 19 8.81 17.85 0.96
N ALA A 20 8.45 18.14 -0.29
CA ALA A 20 7.14 17.83 -0.84
C ALA A 20 7.03 16.34 -1.19
N GLY A 21 5.95 15.70 -0.78
CA GLY A 21 5.62 14.31 -1.09
C GLY A 21 4.41 14.20 -2.01
N GLY A 22 3.74 13.05 -1.93
CA GLY A 22 2.52 12.77 -2.69
C GLY A 22 1.26 13.48 -2.17
N TRP A 23 0.10 12.94 -2.51
CA TRP A 23 -1.19 13.58 -2.29
C TRP A 23 -2.12 12.74 -1.42
N ILE A 24 -2.80 13.38 -0.48
CA ILE A 24 -3.77 12.74 0.41
C ILE A 24 -5.09 13.50 0.46
N ASP A 25 -6.18 12.79 0.77
CA ASP A 25 -7.51 13.41 0.96
C ASP A 25 -7.75 13.90 2.40
N ARG A 26 -7.07 13.29 3.38
CA ARG A 26 -7.18 13.59 4.81
C ARG A 26 -5.86 13.35 5.52
N GLU A 27 -5.58 14.15 6.55
CA GLU A 27 -4.36 14.04 7.36
C GLU A 27 -4.19 12.66 8.03
N THR A 28 -5.29 11.96 8.29
CA THR A 28 -5.30 10.62 8.88
C THR A 28 -4.79 9.52 7.94
N VAL A 29 -4.50 9.83 6.67
CA VAL A 29 -3.92 8.87 5.73
C VAL A 29 -2.51 8.46 6.16
N LEU A 30 -1.73 9.38 6.72
CA LEU A 30 -0.39 9.10 7.26
C LEU A 30 -0.42 9.15 8.78
N ALA A 31 0.02 8.07 9.41
CA ALA A 31 0.26 8.06 10.84
C ALA A 31 1.33 9.10 11.20
N GLN A 32 1.15 9.77 12.32
CA GLN A 32 2.10 10.76 12.85
C GLN A 32 3.20 10.10 13.72
N GLU A 33 3.07 8.80 13.97
CA GLU A 33 4.08 7.97 14.63
C GLU A 33 4.74 7.05 13.60
N GLY A 34 6.03 6.77 13.79
CA GLY A 34 6.83 6.01 12.84
C GLY A 34 7.48 6.90 11.78
N ASN A 35 7.81 6.31 10.64
CA ASN A 35 8.55 6.96 9.54
C ASN A 35 7.86 6.79 8.18
N CYS A 36 6.56 6.52 8.17
CA CYS A 36 5.85 6.27 6.93
C CYS A 36 5.71 7.53 6.08
N TRP A 37 5.87 7.40 4.76
CA TRP A 37 5.83 8.56 3.87
C TRP A 37 5.47 8.21 2.43
N ILE A 38 4.86 9.17 1.75
CA ILE A 38 4.63 9.13 0.30
C ILE A 38 5.68 10.02 -0.36
N TYR A 39 6.72 9.39 -0.88
CA TYR A 39 7.93 10.06 -1.33
C TYR A 39 7.76 10.79 -2.67
N ASP A 40 6.95 10.23 -3.57
CA ASP A 40 6.82 10.76 -4.93
C ASP A 40 5.59 11.68 -5.05
N GLN A 41 5.76 12.80 -5.76
CA GLN A 41 4.67 13.77 -5.99
C GLN A 41 3.59 13.21 -6.94
N ASN A 42 3.86 12.11 -7.65
CA ASN A 42 2.89 11.41 -8.49
C ASN A 42 2.13 10.30 -7.74
N ALA A 43 2.48 10.02 -6.49
CA ALA A 43 1.77 9.04 -5.68
C ALA A 43 0.59 9.67 -4.92
N ILE A 44 -0.51 8.90 -4.81
CA ILE A 44 -1.76 9.38 -4.22
C ILE A 44 -2.33 8.31 -3.29
N ALA A 45 -2.72 8.70 -2.08
CA ALA A 45 -3.42 7.83 -1.13
C ALA A 45 -4.69 8.52 -0.59
N PHE A 46 -5.85 7.89 -0.73
CA PHE A 46 -7.14 8.51 -0.39
C PHE A 46 -8.22 7.49 -0.07
N GLY A 47 -9.45 7.92 0.22
CA GLY A 47 -10.60 7.03 0.24
C GLY A 47 -10.57 6.03 1.40
N GLY A 48 -10.14 6.48 2.59
CA GLY A 48 -10.06 5.64 3.78
C GLY A 48 -8.75 4.86 3.94
N THR A 49 -7.79 5.04 3.02
CA THR A 49 -6.44 4.48 3.17
C THR A 49 -5.76 4.96 4.44
N VAL A 50 -5.02 4.07 5.11
CA VAL A 50 -4.17 4.36 6.27
C VAL A 50 -2.79 3.75 6.06
N ILE A 51 -1.76 4.57 6.19
CA ILE A 51 -0.35 4.25 6.00
C ILE A 51 0.37 4.55 7.32
N SER A 52 1.11 3.58 7.85
CA SER A 52 1.75 3.68 9.17
C SER A 52 3.08 2.89 9.24
N GLY A 53 3.73 2.90 10.41
CA GLY A 53 5.01 2.21 10.60
C GLY A 53 6.14 2.89 9.84
N ASN A 54 6.98 2.11 9.16
CA ASN A 54 8.01 2.55 8.23
C ASN A 54 7.57 2.38 6.76
N THR A 55 6.26 2.33 6.49
CA THR A 55 5.74 2.10 5.14
C THR A 55 6.20 3.18 4.17
N ARG A 56 6.74 2.78 3.01
CA ARG A 56 7.19 3.69 1.95
C ARG A 56 6.31 3.54 0.73
N ILE A 57 5.74 4.66 0.27
CA ILE A 57 5.03 4.72 -1.01
C ILE A 57 5.87 5.53 -1.99
N THR A 58 6.27 4.91 -3.10
CA THR A 58 7.13 5.51 -4.14
C THR A 58 6.56 5.30 -5.54
N GLY A 59 7.14 5.99 -6.52
CA GLY A 59 6.72 5.89 -7.91
C GLY A 59 5.30 6.38 -8.15
N THR A 60 4.68 5.96 -9.25
CA THR A 60 3.30 6.37 -9.60
C THR A 60 2.28 5.47 -8.89
N SER A 61 2.37 5.37 -7.56
CA SER A 61 1.51 4.49 -6.77
C SER A 61 0.17 5.12 -6.40
N VAL A 62 -0.90 4.33 -6.40
CA VAL A 62 -2.26 4.79 -6.06
C VAL A 62 -2.88 3.85 -5.04
N LEU A 63 -3.23 4.36 -3.86
CA LEU A 63 -3.84 3.58 -2.78
C LEU A 63 -5.22 4.12 -2.41
N TRP A 64 -6.27 3.31 -2.52
CA TRP A 64 -7.62 3.79 -2.23
C TRP A 64 -8.63 2.73 -1.79
N GLY A 65 -9.68 3.16 -1.09
CA GLY A 65 -10.76 2.26 -0.68
C GLY A 65 -10.35 1.38 0.50
N GLU A 66 -10.11 2.02 1.66
CA GLU A 66 -9.83 1.36 2.94
C GLU A 66 -8.60 0.43 2.95
N VAL A 67 -7.56 0.77 2.18
CA VAL A 67 -6.27 0.06 2.22
C VAL A 67 -5.54 0.35 3.52
N TYR A 68 -4.97 -0.67 4.14
CA TYR A 68 -4.15 -0.52 5.33
C TYR A 68 -2.73 -1.04 5.04
N ALA A 69 -1.72 -0.18 5.21
CA ALA A 69 -0.31 -0.55 5.06
C ALA A 69 0.48 -0.12 6.31
N THR A 70 1.24 -1.05 6.89
CA THR A 70 1.99 -0.81 8.13
C THR A 70 3.33 -1.55 8.17
N ASP A 71 4.08 -1.44 9.27
CA ASP A 71 5.39 -2.07 9.46
C ASP A 71 6.44 -1.61 8.42
N ASN A 72 7.11 -2.51 7.72
CA ASN A 72 8.19 -2.22 6.76
C ASN A 72 7.74 -2.52 5.32
N VAL A 73 6.54 -2.07 4.97
CA VAL A 73 5.96 -2.25 3.65
C VAL A 73 6.57 -1.26 2.66
N TRP A 74 6.89 -1.72 1.46
CA TRP A 74 7.29 -0.86 0.35
C TRP A 74 6.39 -1.10 -0.85
N ILE A 75 5.66 -0.06 -1.25
CA ILE A 75 4.77 -0.05 -2.42
C ILE A 75 5.34 0.92 -3.44
N ASP A 76 5.69 0.40 -4.62
CA ASP A 76 6.32 1.15 -5.69
C ASP A 76 5.60 0.90 -7.02
N ASN A 77 5.30 1.97 -7.77
CA ASN A 77 4.60 1.91 -9.06
C ASN A 77 3.39 0.95 -9.08
N SER A 78 2.60 0.94 -8.01
CA SER A 78 1.54 -0.07 -7.83
C SER A 78 0.21 0.57 -7.46
N GLU A 79 -0.88 -0.05 -7.90
CA GLU A 79 -2.23 0.31 -7.47
C GLU A 79 -2.73 -0.72 -6.45
N ILE A 80 -3.15 -0.24 -5.29
CA ILE A 80 -3.71 -1.07 -4.23
C ILE A 80 -5.07 -0.52 -3.84
N SER A 81 -6.09 -1.37 -3.83
CA SER A 81 -7.43 -0.92 -3.52
C SER A 81 -8.35 -1.92 -2.85
N GLN A 82 -9.47 -1.40 -2.34
CA GLN A 82 -10.64 -2.17 -1.90
C GLN A 82 -10.37 -3.11 -0.70
N GLY A 83 -9.75 -2.58 0.34
CA GLY A 83 -9.64 -3.25 1.65
C GLY A 83 -8.45 -4.19 1.81
N ALA A 84 -7.40 -4.04 1.00
CA ALA A 84 -6.15 -4.78 1.19
C ALA A 84 -5.47 -4.39 2.51
N TYR A 85 -5.03 -5.39 3.27
CA TYR A 85 -4.25 -5.22 4.50
C TYR A 85 -2.83 -5.75 4.29
N ILE A 86 -1.83 -4.89 4.46
CA ILE A 86 -0.43 -5.17 4.14
C ILE A 86 0.44 -4.84 5.35
N SER A 87 1.22 -5.80 5.83
CA SER A 87 2.03 -5.67 7.04
C SER A 87 3.37 -6.42 6.95
N ASP A 88 4.14 -6.40 8.03
CA ASP A 88 5.47 -7.00 8.17
C ASP A 88 6.55 -6.39 7.25
N SER A 89 7.11 -7.13 6.30
CA SER A 89 8.22 -6.72 5.44
C SER A 89 7.92 -7.05 3.98
N VAL A 90 6.77 -6.59 3.51
CA VAL A 90 6.26 -6.86 2.17
C VAL A 90 6.76 -5.83 1.17
N THR A 91 7.08 -6.29 -0.05
CA THR A 91 7.37 -5.41 -1.18
C THR A 91 6.39 -5.67 -2.31
N ILE A 92 5.75 -4.61 -2.81
CA ILE A 92 4.84 -4.62 -3.95
C ILE A 92 5.40 -3.63 -4.97
N HIS A 93 5.77 -4.13 -6.14
CA HIS A 93 6.44 -3.33 -7.18
C HIS A 93 5.79 -3.59 -8.54
N ASP A 94 5.47 -2.55 -9.31
CA ASP A 94 4.85 -2.67 -10.64
C ASP A 94 3.67 -3.66 -10.65
N SER A 95 2.72 -3.56 -9.72
CA SER A 95 1.66 -4.56 -9.55
C SER A 95 0.30 -3.96 -9.18
N LEU A 96 -0.75 -4.76 -9.37
CA LEU A 96 -2.13 -4.40 -9.03
C LEU A 96 -2.62 -5.33 -7.91
N VAL A 97 -3.13 -4.76 -6.83
CA VAL A 97 -3.78 -5.50 -5.73
C VAL A 97 -5.15 -4.90 -5.50
N CYS A 98 -6.19 -5.72 -5.64
CA CYS A 98 -7.56 -5.25 -5.55
C CYS A 98 -8.39 -6.25 -4.75
N GLY A 99 -9.10 -5.74 -3.74
CA GLY A 99 -10.03 -6.51 -2.93
C GLY A 99 -9.48 -6.88 -1.56
N GLN A 100 -10.33 -7.54 -0.78
CA GLN A 100 -10.04 -7.85 0.61
C GLN A 100 -9.06 -9.02 0.72
N CYS A 101 -7.78 -8.71 0.77
CA CYS A 101 -6.70 -9.68 0.99
C CYS A 101 -5.78 -9.26 2.13
N ARG A 102 -5.03 -10.21 2.67
CA ARG A 102 -3.93 -9.97 3.60
C ARG A 102 -2.61 -10.35 2.96
N ILE A 103 -1.66 -9.42 2.93
CA ILE A 103 -0.32 -9.65 2.41
C ILE A 103 0.67 -9.35 3.53
N PHE A 104 1.43 -10.35 3.99
CA PHE A 104 2.25 -10.21 5.19
C PHE A 104 3.50 -11.11 5.14
N GLY A 105 4.28 -11.17 6.23
CA GLY A 105 5.58 -11.81 6.29
C GLY A 105 6.66 -11.05 5.49
N HIS A 106 7.35 -11.77 4.62
CA HIS A 106 8.38 -11.26 3.70
C HIS A 106 7.94 -11.46 2.25
N ALA A 107 6.64 -11.29 1.96
CA ALA A 107 6.12 -11.52 0.63
C ALA A 107 6.63 -10.48 -0.38
N LEU A 108 6.87 -10.93 -1.61
CA LEU A 108 7.25 -10.09 -2.75
C LEU A 108 6.23 -10.28 -3.87
N ILE A 109 5.58 -9.19 -4.27
CA ILE A 109 4.66 -9.14 -5.41
C ILE A 109 5.27 -8.20 -6.44
N ASN A 110 5.58 -8.71 -7.63
CA ASN A 110 6.24 -7.89 -8.66
C ASN A 110 5.94 -8.30 -10.09
N GLN A 111 6.60 -7.64 -11.05
CA GLN A 111 6.59 -7.96 -12.48
C GLN A 111 5.18 -7.97 -13.09
N HIS A 112 4.41 -6.89 -12.89
CA HIS A 112 3.04 -6.77 -13.41
C HIS A 112 2.09 -7.84 -12.88
N SER A 113 2.28 -8.24 -11.62
CA SER A 113 1.36 -9.20 -11.00
C SER A 113 0.01 -8.54 -10.72
N MET A 114 -1.05 -9.32 -10.83
CA MET A 114 -2.42 -8.90 -10.58
C MET A 114 -3.03 -9.81 -9.51
N ILE A 115 -3.34 -9.25 -8.36
CA ILE A 115 -4.01 -9.92 -7.25
C ILE A 115 -5.43 -9.38 -7.17
N VAL A 116 -6.43 -10.25 -7.31
CA VAL A 116 -7.84 -9.91 -7.21
C VAL A 116 -8.50 -10.79 -6.17
N ALA A 117 -8.93 -10.21 -5.06
CA ALA A 117 -9.63 -10.88 -3.97
C ALA A 117 -11.09 -10.39 -3.91
N ALA A 118 -11.94 -10.95 -4.79
CA ALA A 118 -13.35 -10.60 -4.84
C ALA A 118 -14.18 -11.63 -4.06
N GLN A 119 -14.89 -11.16 -3.04
CA GLN A 119 -15.76 -12.02 -2.25
C GLN A 119 -16.76 -12.78 -3.16
N GLY A 120 -16.88 -14.09 -2.94
CA GLY A 120 -17.78 -14.98 -3.68
C GLY A 120 -17.17 -15.66 -4.92
N LEU A 121 -15.92 -15.37 -5.27
CA LEU A 121 -15.18 -16.19 -6.24
C LEU A 121 -14.67 -17.49 -5.64
N THR A 122 -14.63 -17.57 -4.32
CA THR A 122 -14.34 -18.78 -3.54
C THR A 122 -15.55 -19.23 -2.72
N PRO A 123 -15.73 -20.56 -2.50
CA PRO A 123 -16.91 -21.10 -1.80
C PRO A 123 -17.02 -20.63 -0.35
N ASP A 124 -15.89 -20.23 0.24
CA ASP A 124 -15.83 -19.84 1.64
C ASP A 124 -15.66 -18.32 1.76
N HIS A 125 -16.79 -17.66 2.02
CA HIS A 125 -16.85 -16.22 2.22
C HIS A 125 -16.07 -15.74 3.46
N GLN A 126 -15.60 -16.64 4.33
CA GLN A 126 -14.86 -16.28 5.54
C GLN A 126 -13.34 -16.25 5.33
N PHE A 127 -12.83 -16.98 4.32
CA PHE A 127 -11.40 -17.00 4.05
C PHE A 127 -11.03 -15.89 3.07
N LEU A 128 -10.37 -14.85 3.59
CA LEU A 128 -9.72 -13.85 2.76
C LEU A 128 -8.50 -14.46 2.06
N LEU A 129 -8.19 -13.99 0.85
CA LEU A 129 -6.93 -14.31 0.19
C LEU A 129 -5.75 -13.89 1.08
N GLN A 130 -4.80 -14.81 1.29
CA GLN A 130 -3.58 -14.54 2.06
C GLN A 130 -2.34 -14.83 1.22
N ILE A 131 -1.42 -13.88 1.17
CA ILE A 131 -0.07 -14.04 0.59
C ILE A 131 0.93 -13.75 1.71
N TYR A 132 1.68 -14.74 2.16
CA TYR A 132 2.43 -14.64 3.40
C TYR A 132 3.76 -15.40 3.39
N ASP A 133 4.45 -15.42 4.53
CA ASP A 133 5.78 -15.98 4.72
C ASP A 133 6.77 -15.42 3.69
N ARG A 134 7.42 -16.27 2.89
CA ARG A 134 8.38 -15.85 1.86
C ARG A 134 7.79 -15.99 0.46
N ALA A 135 6.46 -15.88 0.33
CA ALA A 135 5.78 -16.01 -0.94
C ALA A 135 6.34 -15.00 -1.97
N ARG A 136 6.54 -15.47 -3.19
CA ARG A 136 6.92 -14.64 -4.33
C ARG A 136 5.87 -14.81 -5.41
N VAL A 137 5.23 -13.71 -5.78
CA VAL A 137 4.26 -13.64 -6.86
C VAL A 137 4.83 -12.73 -7.94
N SER A 138 5.16 -13.32 -9.08
CA SER A 138 5.88 -12.63 -10.15
C SER A 138 5.22 -12.96 -11.48
N ALA A 139 4.95 -11.95 -12.32
CA ALA A 139 4.31 -12.11 -13.62
C ALA A 139 3.05 -12.99 -13.58
N SER A 140 2.25 -12.83 -12.52
CA SER A 140 1.19 -13.78 -12.16
C SER A 140 -0.14 -13.07 -11.97
N ARG A 141 -1.22 -13.77 -12.29
CA ARG A 141 -2.59 -13.35 -11.97
C ARG A 141 -3.18 -14.31 -10.95
N ILE A 142 -3.48 -13.82 -9.75
CA ILE A 142 -4.15 -14.57 -8.68
C ILE A 142 -5.55 -13.99 -8.54
N VAL A 143 -6.55 -14.87 -8.57
CA VAL A 143 -7.97 -14.51 -8.41
C VAL A 143 -8.57 -15.42 -7.34
N HIS A 144 -9.22 -14.83 -6.34
CA HIS A 144 -9.81 -15.49 -5.17
C HIS A 144 -11.15 -14.86 -4.80
#